data_AF-A0A1W6WEN8-F1
#
_entry.id   AF-A0A1W6WEN8-F1
#
_cell.length_a   1.000
_cell.length_b   1.000
_cell.length_c   1.000
_cell.angle_alpha   90.00
_cell.angle_beta   90.00
_cell.angle_gamma   90.00
#
_symmetry.space_group_name_H-M   'P 1'
#
loop_
_entity.id
_entity.type
_entity.pdbx_description
1 polymer ?
#
loop_
_entity_poly.entity_id
_entity_poly.type
_entity_poly.pdbx_seq_one_letter_code
_entity_poly.pdbx_strand_id
1 'polypeptide(L)'
;MSGSDIIVQGKWSGERKATNDALYTPVNVEKVNKGSASLVGKTILVVQQMNVIENTEQAFYYDAAQNAMIPLQKDVEYLLLLKHVPSDASKTVDSMQYYPVSESAFGIYRLSDKKQPRILKSTEEIIHFSELQNFDLYTSKQAQLDKYYTYKADVFAAIH
;
A
#
# COMPACT_ATOMS: atom_id res chain seq x y z
N MET A 1 -1.94 -0.30 15.27
CA MET A 1 -1.35 -1.65 15.49
C MET A 1 -2.42 -2.72 15.77
N SER A 2 -3.39 -2.45 16.64
CA SER A 2 -4.62 -3.27 16.75
C SER A 2 -5.29 -3.41 15.38
N GLY A 3 -5.74 -4.61 15.05
CA GLY A 3 -6.37 -4.94 13.76
C GLY A 3 -5.44 -5.38 12.64
N SER A 4 -4.11 -5.29 12.75
CA SER A 4 -3.20 -5.99 11.82
C SER A 4 -3.08 -7.46 12.20
N ASP A 5 -2.92 -8.34 11.21
CA ASP A 5 -2.48 -9.72 11.44
C ASP A 5 -0.95 -9.78 11.42
N ILE A 6 -0.32 -9.06 10.50
CA ILE A 6 1.13 -8.93 10.41
C ILE A 6 1.58 -7.46 10.28
N ILE A 7 2.79 -7.18 10.76
CA ILE A 7 3.50 -5.92 10.54
C ILE A 7 4.88 -6.28 10.02
N VAL A 8 5.19 -5.87 8.79
CA VAL A 8 6.43 -6.25 8.10
C VAL A 8 7.12 -5.05 7.48
N GLN A 9 8.43 -5.13 7.28
CA GLN A 9 9.18 -4.23 6.41
C GLN A 9 9.58 -4.98 5.14
N GLY A 10 9.54 -4.30 4.00
CA GLY A 10 9.92 -4.92 2.74
C GLY A 10 9.85 -3.98 1.55
N LYS A 11 10.21 -4.54 0.40
CA LYS A 11 10.31 -3.86 -0.89
C LYS A 11 9.51 -4.59 -1.94
N TRP A 12 8.95 -3.84 -2.88
CA TRP A 12 8.36 -4.40 -4.09
C TRP A 12 9.43 -5.21 -4.86
N SER A 13 9.14 -6.49 -5.17
CA SER A 13 10.14 -7.46 -5.64
C SER A 13 9.91 -8.08 -7.03
N GLY A 14 8.86 -7.71 -7.77
CA GLY A 14 8.52 -8.42 -9.02
C GLY A 14 7.50 -7.72 -9.90
N GLU A 15 6.85 -8.45 -10.78
CA GLU A 15 5.79 -7.90 -11.62
C GLU A 15 4.49 -7.73 -10.83
N ARG A 16 3.87 -6.57 -10.99
CA ARG A 16 2.58 -6.25 -10.39
C ARG A 16 1.47 -6.66 -11.35
N LYS A 17 0.37 -7.16 -10.81
CA LYS A 17 -0.86 -7.41 -11.57
C LYS A 17 -1.89 -6.38 -11.19
N ALA A 18 -2.74 -5.99 -12.13
CA ALA A 18 -3.91 -5.16 -11.85
C ALA A 18 -5.17 -5.87 -12.36
N THR A 19 -6.26 -5.60 -11.67
CA THR A 19 -7.63 -5.81 -12.16
C THR A 19 -8.34 -4.47 -12.07
N ASN A 20 -9.55 -4.38 -12.60
CA ASN A 20 -10.35 -3.15 -12.53
C ASN A 20 -10.55 -2.63 -11.09
N ASP A 21 -10.44 -3.52 -10.08
CA ASP A 21 -10.79 -3.23 -8.69
C ASP A 21 -9.60 -3.28 -7.71
N ALA A 22 -8.43 -3.76 -8.17
CA ALA A 22 -7.29 -3.94 -7.27
C ALA A 22 -5.92 -3.99 -7.97
N LEU A 23 -4.92 -3.62 -7.20
CA LEU A 23 -3.51 -3.73 -7.54
C LEU A 23 -2.82 -4.75 -6.65
N TYR A 24 -2.18 -5.74 -7.26
CA TYR A 24 -1.52 -6.86 -6.61
C TYR A 24 -0.01 -6.68 -6.73
N THR A 25 0.62 -6.30 -5.62
CA THR A 25 2.07 -6.00 -5.61
C THR A 25 2.83 -7.07 -4.83
N PRO A 26 3.77 -7.79 -5.47
CA PRO A 26 4.64 -8.71 -4.73
C PRO A 26 5.63 -7.92 -3.87
N VAL A 27 5.74 -8.27 -2.60
CA VAL A 27 6.65 -7.64 -1.65
C VAL A 27 7.55 -8.70 -1.03
N ASN A 28 8.86 -8.54 -1.17
CA ASN A 28 9.82 -9.34 -0.43
C ASN A 28 9.91 -8.82 1.02
N VAL A 29 9.69 -9.69 1.99
CA VAL A 29 9.71 -9.35 3.41
C VAL A 29 11.15 -9.39 3.93
N GLU A 30 11.63 -8.26 4.40
CA GLU A 30 12.99 -8.08 4.94
C GLU A 30 13.00 -8.15 6.47
N LYS A 31 11.94 -7.68 7.13
CA LYS A 31 11.78 -7.74 8.58
C LYS A 31 10.34 -8.02 8.97
N VAL A 32 10.14 -8.74 10.07
CA VAL A 32 8.83 -8.94 10.71
C VAL A 32 8.84 -8.26 12.07
N ASN A 33 7.96 -7.28 12.27
CA ASN A 33 7.75 -6.62 13.58
C ASN A 33 6.55 -7.24 14.32
N LYS A 34 5.61 -7.88 13.60
CA LYS A 34 4.50 -8.67 14.16
C LYS A 34 4.11 -9.78 13.19
N GLY A 35 3.83 -10.97 13.70
CA GLY A 35 3.47 -12.16 12.90
C GLY A 35 4.55 -13.24 12.96
N SER A 36 4.51 -14.20 12.04
CA SER A 36 5.49 -15.28 12.00
C SER A 36 6.85 -14.81 11.46
N ALA A 37 7.93 -15.11 12.18
CA ALA A 37 9.31 -14.85 11.72
C ALA A 37 9.68 -15.63 10.44
N SER A 38 8.97 -16.72 10.13
CA SER A 38 9.18 -17.50 8.90
C SER A 38 8.85 -16.74 7.60
N LEU A 39 8.20 -15.58 7.70
CA LEU A 39 7.93 -14.71 6.56
C LEU A 39 9.19 -13.99 6.04
N VAL A 40 10.26 -13.87 6.84
CA VAL A 40 11.51 -13.23 6.39
C VAL A 40 12.08 -13.96 5.18
N GLY A 41 12.42 -13.21 4.13
CA GLY A 41 12.90 -13.72 2.84
C GLY A 41 11.81 -14.36 1.97
N LYS A 42 10.53 -14.30 2.37
CA LYS A 42 9.40 -14.72 1.54
C LYS A 42 8.80 -13.53 0.81
N THR A 43 8.21 -13.81 -0.35
CA THR A 43 7.38 -12.84 -1.06
C THR A 43 5.93 -13.02 -0.63
N ILE A 44 5.32 -11.93 -0.17
CA ILE A 44 3.88 -11.83 0.05
C ILE A 44 3.25 -11.01 -1.07
N LEU A 45 1.93 -11.14 -1.27
CA LEU A 45 1.19 -10.33 -2.24
C LEU A 45 0.34 -9.31 -1.49
N VAL A 46 0.67 -8.03 -1.67
CA VAL A 46 -0.10 -6.91 -1.09
C VAL A 46 -1.16 -6.48 -2.10
N VAL A 47 -2.42 -6.62 -1.69
CA VAL A 47 -3.62 -6.28 -2.45
C VAL A 47 -4.08 -4.90 -2.01
N GLN A 48 -3.99 -3.93 -2.92
CA GLN A 48 -4.49 -2.59 -2.71
C GLN A 48 -5.76 -2.42 -3.53
N GLN A 49 -6.92 -2.33 -2.86
CA GLN A 49 -8.18 -2.04 -3.53
C GLN A 49 -8.16 -0.62 -4.09
N MET A 50 -8.47 -0.48 -5.38
CA MET A 50 -8.51 0.79 -6.09
C MET A 50 -9.16 0.58 -7.45
N ASN A 51 -9.87 1.60 -7.92
CA ASN A 51 -10.33 1.62 -9.31
C ASN A 51 -9.10 1.79 -10.21
N VAL A 52 -8.71 0.71 -10.89
CA VAL A 52 -7.64 0.75 -11.88
C VAL A 52 -8.29 0.74 -13.26
N ILE A 53 -8.06 1.80 -14.03
CA ILE A 53 -8.46 1.84 -15.42
C ILE A 53 -7.26 1.35 -16.23
N GLU A 54 -7.37 0.19 -16.86
CA GLU A 54 -6.44 -0.25 -17.89
C GLU A 54 -6.89 0.36 -19.22
N ASN A 55 -6.14 1.34 -19.73
CA ASN A 55 -6.36 1.82 -21.10
C ASN A 55 -5.43 1.10 -22.08
N THR A 56 -5.74 1.20 -23.37
CA THR A 56 -5.12 0.62 -24.56
C THR A 56 -3.58 0.64 -24.64
N GLU A 57 -2.88 1.39 -23.78
CA GLU A 57 -1.41 1.46 -23.69
C GLU A 57 -0.80 0.64 -22.52
N GLN A 58 -1.56 -0.25 -21.84
CA GLN A 58 -1.13 -0.95 -20.61
C GLN A 58 -0.76 0.01 -19.46
N ALA A 59 -1.25 1.24 -19.56
CA ALA A 59 -1.09 2.29 -18.58
C ALA A 59 -2.18 2.12 -17.49
N PHE A 60 -1.75 2.04 -16.23
CA PHE A 60 -2.65 2.04 -15.09
C PHE A 60 -2.96 3.48 -14.70
N TYR A 61 -4.24 3.76 -14.45
CA TYR A 61 -4.70 5.03 -13.92
C TYR A 61 -5.46 4.85 -12.62
N TYR A 62 -5.31 5.84 -11.74
CA TYR A 62 -6.00 5.90 -10.46
C TYR A 62 -7.07 7.00 -10.48
N ASP A 63 -8.26 6.64 -9.99
CA ASP A 63 -9.36 7.56 -9.73
C ASP A 63 -9.23 8.16 -8.31
N ALA A 64 -8.88 9.45 -8.25
CA ALA A 64 -8.66 10.21 -7.04
C ALA A 64 -9.90 10.43 -6.16
N ALA A 65 -11.09 10.00 -6.58
CA ALA A 65 -12.31 10.06 -5.76
C ALA A 65 -12.19 9.25 -4.46
N GLN A 66 -11.31 8.24 -4.45
CA GLN A 66 -11.07 7.35 -3.32
C GLN A 66 -10.10 7.96 -2.29
N ASN A 67 -10.44 9.11 -1.71
CA ASN A 67 -9.96 9.73 -0.46
C ASN A 67 -8.43 9.81 -0.17
N ALA A 68 -7.65 8.74 -0.20
CA ALA A 68 -6.20 8.76 -0.04
C ALA A 68 -5.56 7.49 -0.58
N MET A 69 -4.39 7.59 -1.22
CA MET A 69 -3.73 6.45 -1.84
C MET A 69 -2.21 6.50 -1.69
N ILE A 70 -1.61 5.31 -1.59
CA ILE A 70 -0.16 5.09 -1.65
C ILE A 70 0.11 3.85 -2.49
N PRO A 71 0.37 3.93 -3.80
CA PRO A 71 0.87 2.76 -4.52
C PRO A 71 2.25 2.42 -3.97
N LEU A 72 2.52 1.13 -3.72
CA LEU A 72 3.89 0.71 -3.42
C LEU A 72 4.79 1.04 -4.62
N GLN A 73 5.93 1.66 -4.37
CA GLN A 73 6.85 2.11 -5.42
C GLN A 73 8.07 1.20 -5.48
N LYS A 74 8.63 1.09 -6.67
CA LYS A 74 9.83 0.29 -6.90
C LYS A 74 11.00 0.93 -6.16
N ASP A 75 11.91 0.10 -5.63
CA ASP A 75 13.12 0.54 -4.93
C ASP A 75 12.85 1.39 -3.67
N VAL A 76 11.61 1.36 -3.16
CA VAL A 76 11.21 2.02 -1.92
C VAL A 76 10.93 0.98 -0.85
N GLU A 77 11.48 1.21 0.34
CA GLU A 77 11.22 0.39 1.51
C GLU A 77 10.00 0.90 2.29
N TYR A 78 9.16 -0.04 2.71
CA TYR A 78 7.92 0.26 3.41
C TYR A 78 7.83 -0.55 4.70
N LEU A 79 7.21 0.07 5.71
CA LEU A 79 6.54 -0.62 6.80
C LEU A 79 5.07 -0.84 6.42
N LEU A 80 4.62 -2.07 6.49
CA LEU A 80 3.29 -2.50 6.06
C LEU A 80 2.53 -3.11 7.24
N LEU A 81 1.35 -2.57 7.51
CA LEU A 81 0.40 -3.07 8.50
C LEU A 81 -0.74 -3.76 7.75
N LEU A 82 -0.77 -5.08 7.83
CA LEU A 82 -1.51 -5.91 6.90
C LEU A 82 -2.46 -6.88 7.61
N LYS A 83 -3.62 -7.12 6.98
CA LYS A 83 -4.56 -8.20 7.31
C LYS A 83 -4.49 -9.29 6.26
N HIS A 84 -4.63 -10.53 6.68
CA HIS A 84 -4.70 -11.67 5.79
C HIS A 84 -6.00 -11.62 4.97
N VAL A 85 -5.91 -11.88 3.67
CA VAL A 85 -7.10 -12.07 2.84
C VAL A 85 -7.67 -13.44 3.19
N PRO A 86 -8.88 -13.55 3.75
CA PRO A 86 -9.46 -14.83 4.09
C PRO A 86 -9.52 -15.70 2.83
N SER A 87 -8.95 -16.92 2.88
CA SER A 87 -9.10 -17.85 1.77
C SER A 87 -10.55 -18.31 1.75
N ASP A 88 -11.30 -17.85 0.77
CA ASP A 88 -12.61 -18.42 0.48
C ASP A 88 -12.39 -19.86 0.04
N ALA A 89 -12.92 -20.86 0.74
CA ALA A 89 -12.60 -22.28 0.49
C ALA A 89 -12.97 -22.74 -0.94
N SER A 90 -13.78 -21.95 -1.65
CA SER A 90 -14.17 -22.15 -3.05
C SER A 90 -13.19 -21.56 -4.08
N LYS A 91 -12.20 -20.77 -3.64
CA LYS A 91 -11.23 -20.09 -4.49
C LYS A 91 -9.82 -20.54 -4.09
N THR A 92 -9.03 -20.99 -5.06
CA THR A 92 -7.58 -21.14 -4.93
C THR A 92 -6.93 -19.75 -4.80
N VAL A 93 -7.12 -19.10 -3.67
CA VAL A 93 -6.44 -17.85 -3.32
C VAL A 93 -5.09 -18.23 -2.72
N ASP A 94 -4.00 -17.72 -3.31
CA ASP A 94 -2.65 -17.89 -2.74
C ASP A 94 -2.67 -17.51 -1.26
N SER A 95 -2.16 -18.40 -0.40
CA SER A 95 -2.23 -18.25 1.06
C SER A 95 -1.42 -17.07 1.62
N MET A 96 -0.67 -16.36 0.77
CA MET A 96 0.18 -15.22 1.15
C MET A 96 -0.36 -13.89 0.62
N GLN A 97 -1.68 -13.75 0.52
CA GLN A 97 -2.33 -12.50 0.14
C GLN A 97 -2.75 -11.68 1.37
N TYR A 98 -2.46 -10.38 1.31
CA TYR A 98 -2.74 -9.46 2.39
C TYR A 98 -3.25 -8.12 1.88
N TYR A 99 -4.08 -7.43 2.66
CA TYR A 99 -4.51 -6.05 2.37
C TYR A 99 -4.15 -5.11 3.52
N PRO A 100 -3.92 -3.80 3.25
CA PRO A 100 -3.69 -2.81 4.29
C PRO A 100 -4.86 -2.72 5.29
N VAL A 101 -4.57 -2.57 6.58
CA VAL A 101 -5.56 -2.60 7.69
C VAL A 101 -6.71 -1.57 7.58
N SER A 102 -6.56 -0.55 6.75
CA SER A 102 -7.48 0.59 6.60
C SER A 102 -7.33 1.19 5.21
N GLU A 103 -8.40 1.81 4.67
CA GLU A 103 -8.46 2.60 3.41
C GLU A 103 -7.06 2.88 2.83
N SER A 104 -6.56 1.91 2.04
CA SER A 104 -5.20 1.69 1.50
C SER A 104 -3.97 2.38 2.16
N ALA A 105 -3.99 3.69 2.36
CA ALA A 105 -2.88 4.53 2.80
C ALA A 105 -2.44 4.31 4.26
N PHE A 106 -3.36 4.19 5.22
CA PHE A 106 -2.97 4.14 6.64
C PHE A 106 -2.45 2.76 7.12
N GLY A 107 -2.27 1.82 6.19
CA GLY A 107 -1.53 0.57 6.41
C GLY A 107 -0.19 0.51 5.70
N ILE A 108 0.23 1.58 4.99
CA ILE A 108 1.43 1.60 4.16
C ILE A 108 2.24 2.84 4.52
N TYR A 109 3.49 2.65 4.97
CA TYR A 109 4.34 3.75 5.39
C TYR A 109 5.73 3.61 4.78
N ARG A 110 6.14 4.58 3.95
CA ARG A 110 7.51 4.64 3.46
C ARG A 110 8.49 4.81 4.63
N LEU A 111 9.54 3.99 4.67
CA LEU A 111 10.64 4.11 5.64
C LEU A 111 11.58 5.24 5.20
N SER A 112 11.16 6.46 5.48
CA SER A 112 11.90 7.69 5.20
C SER A 112 11.43 8.79 6.14
N ASP A 113 12.37 9.60 6.62
CA ASP A 113 12.11 10.79 7.43
C ASP A 113 11.64 11.99 6.58
N LYS A 114 11.86 11.95 5.27
CA LYS A 114 11.37 12.97 4.35
C LYS A 114 9.87 12.82 4.17
N LYS A 115 9.12 13.91 4.42
CA LYS A 115 7.72 14.06 4.05
C LYS A 115 7.63 14.50 2.59
N GLN A 116 6.94 13.75 1.75
CA GLN A 116 6.79 14.04 0.32
C GLN A 116 5.33 13.86 -0.11
N PRO A 117 4.38 14.70 0.32
CA PRO A 117 2.99 14.55 -0.09
C PRO A 117 2.71 15.16 -1.48
N ARG A 118 1.68 14.66 -2.17
CA ARG A 118 1.08 15.33 -3.33
C ARG A 118 -0.36 15.70 -3.00
N ILE A 119 -0.63 17.00 -2.91
CA ILE A 119 -1.99 17.53 -2.80
C ILE A 119 -2.59 17.61 -4.20
N LEU A 120 -3.70 16.92 -4.41
CA LEU A 120 -4.43 16.91 -5.67
C LEU A 120 -5.30 18.17 -5.80
N LYS A 121 -5.44 18.67 -7.03
CA LYS A 121 -6.24 19.87 -7.30
C LYS A 121 -7.74 19.59 -7.28
N SER A 122 -8.12 18.37 -7.65
CA SER A 122 -9.51 17.89 -7.69
C SER A 122 -9.55 16.41 -7.38
N THR A 123 -10.69 15.93 -6.87
CA THR A 123 -10.99 14.50 -6.71
C THR A 123 -11.29 13.81 -8.04
N GLU A 124 -11.47 14.56 -9.11
CA GLU A 124 -11.74 14.06 -10.47
C GLU A 124 -10.45 13.89 -11.30
N GLU A 125 -9.28 14.10 -10.68
CA GLU A 125 -7.99 13.93 -11.37
C GLU A 125 -7.76 12.44 -11.65
N ILE A 126 -7.62 12.09 -12.93
CA ILE A 126 -7.15 10.77 -13.36
C ILE A 126 -5.63 10.85 -13.44
N ILE A 127 -4.94 10.07 -12.61
CA ILE A 127 -3.48 10.15 -12.49
C ILE A 127 -2.85 8.87 -13.01
N HIS A 128 -1.86 9.01 -13.89
CA HIS A 128 -1.08 7.88 -14.34
C HIS A 128 -0.17 7.38 -13.21
N PHE A 129 -0.07 6.06 -13.01
CA PHE A 129 0.70 5.49 -11.90
C PHE A 129 2.19 5.87 -11.92
N SER A 130 2.79 6.11 -13.08
CA SER A 130 4.20 6.56 -13.13
C SER A 130 4.40 7.96 -12.55
N GLU A 131 3.37 8.81 -12.59
CA GLU A 131 3.40 10.13 -11.94
C GLU A 131 3.28 10.03 -10.41
N LEU A 132 2.93 8.83 -9.92
CA LEU A 132 2.83 8.53 -8.51
C LEU A 132 4.16 8.04 -7.90
N GLN A 133 5.29 8.31 -8.56
CA GLN A 133 6.61 8.02 -8.00
C GLN A 133 7.07 9.16 -7.08
N ASN A 134 7.82 8.80 -6.04
CA ASN A 134 8.47 9.66 -5.05
C ASN A 134 7.55 10.43 -4.10
N PHE A 135 6.24 10.15 -4.05
CA PHE A 135 5.38 10.72 -3.00
C PHE A 135 4.92 9.68 -1.98
N ASP A 136 4.70 10.15 -0.75
CA ASP A 136 4.26 9.35 0.38
C ASP A 136 2.75 9.14 0.41
N LEU A 137 1.98 10.11 -0.07
CA LEU A 137 0.52 10.13 -0.03
C LEU A 137 -0.03 11.06 -1.11
N TYR A 138 -1.08 10.60 -1.80
CA TYR A 138 -1.91 11.41 -2.69
C TYR A 138 -3.26 11.66 -2.04
N THR A 139 -3.65 12.92 -1.91
CA THR A 139 -4.96 13.31 -1.38
C THR A 139 -5.32 14.73 -1.80
N SER A 140 -6.60 15.04 -1.94
CA SER A 140 -7.10 16.43 -2.11
C SER A 140 -7.40 17.12 -0.77
N LYS A 141 -7.31 16.42 0.37
CA LYS A 141 -7.76 16.93 1.67
C LYS A 141 -6.59 17.05 2.66
N GLN A 142 -6.32 18.27 3.10
CA GLN A 142 -5.27 18.54 4.11
C GLN A 142 -5.46 17.72 5.40
N ALA A 143 -6.71 17.58 5.88
CA ALA A 143 -7.00 16.82 7.09
C ALA A 143 -6.58 15.33 6.99
N GLN A 144 -6.64 14.73 5.80
CA GLN A 144 -6.18 13.35 5.59
C GLN A 144 -4.66 13.27 5.60
N LEU A 145 -3.99 14.28 5.03
CA LEU A 145 -2.54 14.36 5.07
C LEU A 145 -2.02 14.48 6.50
N ASP A 146 -2.63 15.37 7.29
CA ASP A 146 -2.26 15.58 8.69
C ASP A 146 -2.47 14.29 9.49
N LYS A 147 -3.63 13.66 9.31
CA LYS A 147 -3.94 12.37 9.93
C LYS A 147 -2.90 11.30 9.55
N TYR A 148 -2.51 11.22 8.28
CA TYR A 148 -1.55 10.21 7.82
C TYR A 148 -0.19 10.38 8.49
N TYR A 149 0.34 11.60 8.57
CA TYR A 149 1.64 11.82 9.20
C TYR A 149 1.61 11.66 10.72
N THR A 150 0.51 12.00 11.38
CA THR A 150 0.33 11.68 12.82
C THR A 150 0.35 10.17 13.03
N TYR A 151 -0.44 9.41 12.26
CA TYR A 151 -0.46 7.95 12.36
C TYR A 151 0.90 7.33 12.02
N LYS A 152 1.61 7.82 11.00
CA LYS A 152 2.96 7.35 10.65
C LYS A 152 3.92 7.52 11.82
N ALA A 153 3.91 8.69 12.47
CA ALA A 153 4.75 8.97 13.64
C ALA A 153 4.43 8.02 14.80
N ASP A 154 3.14 7.86 15.13
CA ASP A 154 2.70 6.97 16.21
C ASP A 154 3.08 5.51 15.95
N VAL A 155 2.92 5.04 14.71
CA VAL A 155 3.30 3.68 14.32
C VAL A 155 4.80 3.49 14.47
N PHE A 156 5.62 4.43 13.98
CA PHE A 156 7.08 4.32 14.04
C PHE A 156 7.56 4.34 15.49
N ALA A 157 7.00 5.23 16.33
CA ALA A 157 7.32 5.30 17.75
C ALA A 157 7.01 4.00 18.51
N ALA A 158 6.08 3.18 18.02
CA ALA A 158 5.62 1.99 18.73
C ALA A 158 6.24 0.67 18.22
N ILE A 159 7.03 0.71 17.14
CA ILE A 159 7.80 -0.44 16.62
C ILE A 159 9.32 -0.32 16.88
N HIS A 160 9.73 0.80 17.49
CA HIS A 160 11.08 1.06 17.99
C HIS A 160 11.11 0.90 19.52
#